data_AF-A0A2R6MNT3-F1
#
_entry.id   AF-A0A2R6MNT3-F1
#
_cell.length_a   1.000
_cell.length_b   1.000
_cell.length_c   1.000
_cell.angle_alpha   90.00
_cell.angle_beta   90.00
_cell.angle_gamma   90.00
#
_symmetry.space_group_name_H-M   'P 1'
#
loop_
_entity.id
_entity.type
_entity.pdbx_description
1 polymer ?
#
loop_
_entity_poly.entity_id
_entity_poly.type
_entity_poly.pdbx_seq_one_letter_code
_entity_poly.pdbx_strand_id
1 'polypeptide(L)'
;MRPTTRGWGALAVVVAAVVLAWSFGERSLNAVAAPTLAALAVAVVSVYRADPPAVDFEEPRAGFPGEERTLSFRVEGDGLARVRHALPDGLTDRAIDATASLPRSFEQPVTLAARGVYELGPPEVSQRDPLGLVERRVAADASTRLVVYPQVYALADPTLGGILADPMTAERQEFDRLREYVPGDPLRNVHWKSSAKQDDFLVMEFSPTQRSETLRVAATAESGGADRMAGAAATLADAALEAELTVELWAPDGHLPPGSGEAHRENAMRLLARTGHGDVDEAARAGADIVVTGESDAVNVRLPEDRRSFDSLVTGRKRRTDSAIGRAATTGQTSGETQHDREVAP
;
A
#
# COMPACT_ATOMS: atom_id res chain seq x y z
N MET A 1 2.72 -19.97 30.53
CA MET A 1 4.00 -20.70 30.37
C MET A 1 3.69 -22.14 30.03
N ARG A 2 4.45 -22.75 29.13
CA ARG A 2 4.30 -24.17 28.77
C ARG A 2 5.69 -24.82 28.77
N PRO A 3 5.84 -26.03 29.32
CA PRO A 3 7.07 -26.79 29.15
C PRO A 3 7.26 -27.17 27.68
N THR A 4 8.49 -27.09 27.19
CA THR A 4 8.85 -27.56 25.85
C THR A 4 8.96 -29.09 25.85
N THR A 5 9.22 -29.72 24.70
CA THR A 5 9.55 -31.15 24.63
C THR A 5 10.76 -31.51 25.49
N ARG A 6 11.75 -30.63 25.59
CA ARG A 6 12.90 -30.78 26.48
C ARG A 6 12.52 -30.61 27.95
N GLY A 7 11.61 -29.69 28.26
CA GLY A 7 11.05 -29.52 29.60
C GLY A 7 10.33 -30.77 30.10
N TRP A 8 9.51 -31.40 29.26
CA TRP A 8 8.87 -32.68 29.57
C TRP A 8 9.88 -33.81 29.75
N GLY A 9 10.92 -33.88 28.90
CA GLY A 9 12.01 -34.83 29.06
C GLY A 9 12.75 -34.66 30.38
N ALA A 10 13.11 -33.43 30.74
CA ALA A 10 13.74 -33.11 32.02
C ALA A 10 12.85 -33.47 33.22
N LEU A 11 11.54 -33.19 33.12
CA LEU A 11 10.57 -33.57 34.16
C LEU A 11 10.47 -35.10 34.29
N ALA A 12 10.44 -35.84 33.18
CA ALA A 12 10.44 -37.30 33.20
C ALA A 12 11.71 -37.88 33.83
N VAL A 13 12.89 -37.30 33.54
CA VAL A 13 14.17 -37.68 34.17
C VAL A 13 14.12 -37.42 35.68
N VAL A 14 13.60 -36.27 36.11
CA VAL A 14 13.43 -35.97 37.54
C VAL A 14 12.51 -36.99 38.21
N VAL A 15 11.35 -37.27 37.62
CA VAL A 15 10.38 -38.24 38.18
C VAL A 15 10.98 -39.63 38.25
N ALA A 16 11.63 -40.10 37.18
CA ALA A 16 12.28 -41.41 37.14
C ALA A 16 13.40 -41.50 38.20
N ALA A 17 14.22 -40.46 38.34
CA ALA A 17 15.30 -40.44 39.33
C ALA A 17 14.76 -40.46 40.77
N VAL A 18 13.65 -39.75 41.04
CA VAL A 18 12.99 -39.76 42.36
C VAL A 18 12.37 -41.12 42.66
N VAL A 19 11.71 -41.76 41.69
CA VAL A 19 11.12 -43.10 41.87
C VAL A 19 12.21 -44.14 42.13
N LEU A 20 13.30 -44.11 41.36
CA LEU A 20 14.44 -45.02 41.53
C LEU A 20 15.15 -44.78 42.87
N ALA A 21 15.33 -43.53 43.29
CA ALA A 21 15.90 -43.21 44.60
C ALA A 21 15.03 -43.73 45.75
N TRP A 22 13.69 -43.63 45.61
CA TRP A 22 12.75 -44.14 46.60
C TRP A 22 12.71 -45.68 46.65
N SER A 23 12.81 -46.35 45.50
CA SER A 23 12.76 -47.81 45.42
C SER A 23 14.07 -48.51 45.79
N PHE A 24 15.23 -47.90 45.49
CA PHE A 24 16.55 -48.51 45.70
C PHE A 24 17.35 -47.90 46.86
N GLY A 25 16.93 -46.76 47.42
CA GLY A 25 17.56 -46.15 48.60
C GLY A 25 18.94 -45.54 48.37
N GLU A 26 19.45 -45.55 47.13
CA GLU A 26 20.77 -45.01 46.81
C GLU A 26 20.74 -43.48 46.71
N ARG A 27 21.46 -42.82 47.62
CA ARG A 27 21.65 -41.36 47.63
C ARG A 27 22.41 -40.85 46.38
N SER A 28 23.05 -41.73 45.62
CA SER A 28 23.79 -41.41 44.40
C SER A 28 22.89 -40.78 43.33
N LEU A 29 21.61 -41.17 43.24
CA LEU A 29 20.67 -40.60 42.27
C LEU A 29 20.31 -39.12 42.55
N ASN A 30 20.49 -38.64 43.79
CA ASN A 30 20.30 -37.22 44.09
C ASN A 30 21.31 -36.33 43.36
N ALA A 31 22.48 -36.87 42.96
CA ALA A 31 23.47 -36.14 42.18
C ALA A 31 22.98 -35.77 40.76
N VAL A 32 21.95 -36.46 40.25
CA VAL A 32 21.29 -36.14 38.96
C VAL A 32 19.98 -35.40 39.21
N ALA A 33 19.16 -35.88 40.16
CA ALA A 33 17.84 -35.30 40.41
C ALA A 33 17.92 -33.84 40.89
N ALA A 34 18.82 -33.52 41.83
CA ALA A 34 18.96 -32.18 42.40
C ALA A 34 19.37 -31.12 41.35
N PRO A 35 20.41 -31.31 40.52
CA PRO A 35 20.77 -30.31 39.51
C PRO A 35 19.71 -30.19 38.40
N THR A 36 19.02 -31.28 38.01
CA THR A 36 17.93 -31.17 37.01
C THR A 36 16.73 -30.40 37.58
N LEU A 37 16.35 -30.64 38.85
CA LEU A 37 15.33 -29.86 39.54
C LEU A 37 15.73 -28.38 39.68
N ALA A 38 16.97 -28.12 40.08
CA ALA A 38 17.49 -26.75 40.17
C ALA A 38 17.48 -26.05 38.81
N ALA A 39 17.90 -26.72 37.73
CA ALA A 39 17.85 -26.20 36.37
C ALA A 39 16.42 -25.89 35.92
N LEU A 40 15.45 -26.76 36.22
CA LEU A 40 14.04 -26.53 35.93
C LEU A 40 13.49 -25.33 36.72
N ALA A 41 13.83 -25.22 38.01
CA ALA A 41 13.42 -24.09 38.84
C ALA A 41 14.00 -22.77 38.33
N VAL A 42 15.29 -22.75 37.98
CA VAL A 42 15.96 -21.58 37.38
C VAL A 42 15.30 -21.21 36.04
N ALA A 43 14.98 -22.19 35.19
CA ALA A 43 14.30 -21.96 33.92
C ALA A 43 12.89 -21.35 34.09
N VAL A 44 12.11 -21.85 35.05
CA VAL A 44 10.79 -21.28 35.38
C VAL A 44 10.93 -19.86 35.90
N VAL A 45 11.86 -19.62 36.84
CA VAL A 45 12.09 -18.31 37.46
C VAL A 45 12.60 -17.29 36.43
N SER A 46 13.51 -17.67 35.53
CA SER A 46 14.05 -16.77 34.51
C SER A 46 12.96 -16.31 33.55
N VAL A 47 12.08 -17.21 33.12
CA VAL A 47 10.97 -16.87 32.21
C VAL A 47 9.85 -16.11 32.93
N TYR A 48 9.67 -16.35 34.24
CA TYR A 48 8.70 -15.62 35.06
C TYR A 48 9.12 -14.18 35.35
N ARG A 49 10.40 -13.95 35.60
CA ARG A 49 10.95 -12.62 35.88
C ARG A 49 11.20 -11.78 34.63
N ALA A 50 11.27 -12.39 33.45
CA ALA A 50 11.46 -11.64 32.22
C ALA A 50 10.26 -10.71 31.97
N ASP A 51 10.54 -9.45 31.69
CA ASP A 51 9.55 -8.46 31.29
C ASP A 51 8.92 -8.86 29.95
N PRO A 52 7.64 -8.55 29.70
CA PRO A 52 7.01 -8.83 28.41
C PRO A 52 7.76 -8.07 27.29
N PRO A 53 8.11 -8.74 26.18
CA PRO A 53 8.82 -8.08 25.10
C PRO A 53 7.89 -7.12 24.37
N ALA A 54 8.38 -5.92 24.08
CA ALA A 54 7.70 -4.96 23.21
C ALA A 54 8.20 -5.13 21.78
N VAL A 55 7.37 -4.79 20.79
CA VAL A 55 7.73 -4.88 19.38
C VAL A 55 7.43 -3.54 18.73
N ASP A 56 8.43 -2.99 18.06
CA ASP A 56 8.31 -1.74 17.32
C ASP A 56 8.61 -2.02 15.85
N PHE A 57 7.64 -1.70 14.99
CA PHE A 57 7.82 -1.74 13.54
C PHE A 57 8.31 -0.39 13.04
N GLU A 58 9.28 -0.44 12.12
CA GLU A 58 9.54 0.71 11.27
C GLU A 58 8.43 0.81 10.22
N GLU A 59 7.92 2.02 9.96
CA GLU A 59 6.84 2.22 9.00
C GLU A 59 7.34 1.89 7.59
N PRO A 60 6.80 0.83 6.94
CA PRO A 60 7.32 0.40 5.67
C PRO A 60 6.82 1.32 4.56
N ARG A 61 7.72 1.68 3.64
CA ARG A 61 7.35 2.53 2.51
C ARG A 61 6.45 1.76 1.54
N ALA A 62 5.37 2.42 1.11
CA ALA A 62 4.50 1.91 0.05
C ALA A 62 5.27 1.64 -1.26
N GLY A 63 4.80 0.68 -2.05
CA GLY A 63 5.48 0.25 -3.28
C GLY A 63 4.54 -0.34 -4.32
N PHE A 64 5.13 -0.88 -5.39
CA PHE A 64 4.39 -1.44 -6.53
C PHE A 64 4.62 -2.96 -6.69
N PRO A 65 3.70 -3.68 -7.36
CA PRO A 65 3.84 -5.12 -7.59
C PRO A 65 5.13 -5.50 -8.35
N GLY A 66 5.89 -6.41 -7.77
CA GLY A 66 7.18 -6.90 -8.24
C GLY A 66 8.39 -6.22 -7.61
N GLU A 67 8.20 -5.20 -6.77
CA GLU A 67 9.29 -4.60 -6.00
C GLU A 67 9.64 -5.43 -4.76
N GLU A 68 10.89 -5.35 -4.34
CA GLU A 68 11.36 -5.88 -3.06
C GLU A 68 11.45 -4.74 -2.04
N ARG A 69 10.94 -4.99 -0.83
CA ARG A 69 11.00 -4.06 0.30
C ARG A 69 11.54 -4.79 1.52
N THR A 70 12.30 -4.09 2.35
CA THR A 70 12.77 -4.63 3.62
C THR A 70 11.85 -4.16 4.74
N LEU A 71 11.18 -5.11 5.40
CA LEU A 71 10.47 -4.86 6.65
C LEU A 71 11.45 -4.94 7.81
N SER A 72 11.50 -3.88 8.60
CA SER A 72 12.34 -3.80 9.79
C SER A 72 11.47 -3.72 11.03
N PHE A 73 11.74 -4.58 12.01
CA PHE A 73 11.12 -4.47 13.32
C PHE A 73 12.11 -4.80 14.43
N ARG A 74 11.95 -4.13 15.58
CA ARG A 74 12.74 -4.32 16.77
C ARG A 74 11.91 -5.01 17.82
N VAL A 75 12.47 -6.05 18.42
CA VAL A 75 11.89 -6.69 19.60
C VAL A 75 12.71 -6.25 20.80
N GLU A 76 12.09 -5.47 21.67
CA GLU A 76 12.65 -5.06 22.96
C GLU A 76 12.34 -6.08 24.05
N GLY A 77 13.09 -6.02 25.14
CA GLY A 77 12.95 -6.91 26.29
C GLY A 77 14.23 -7.68 26.58
N ASP A 78 14.11 -8.65 27.49
CA ASP A 78 15.25 -9.36 28.05
C ASP A 78 15.20 -10.88 27.83
N GLY A 79 16.38 -11.48 27.87
CA GLY A 79 16.57 -12.92 27.78
C GLY A 79 16.48 -13.45 26.35
N LEU A 80 16.28 -14.77 26.23
CA LEU A 80 16.18 -15.44 24.93
C LEU A 80 14.72 -15.49 24.50
N ALA A 81 14.46 -15.13 23.26
CA ALA A 81 13.14 -15.25 22.66
C ALA A 81 13.21 -15.92 21.29
N ARG A 82 12.23 -16.78 21.02
CA ARG A 82 11.91 -17.23 19.67
C ARG A 82 10.91 -16.24 19.08
N VAL A 83 11.26 -15.67 17.94
CA VAL A 83 10.46 -14.71 17.19
C VAL A 83 10.03 -15.36 15.90
N ARG A 84 8.71 -15.36 15.65
CA ARG A 84 8.14 -15.82 14.38
C ARG A 84 7.31 -14.72 13.75
N HIS A 85 7.57 -14.43 12.49
CA HIS A 85 6.80 -13.44 11.75
C HIS A 85 6.40 -14.05 10.39
N ALA A 86 5.10 -14.25 10.22
CA ALA A 86 4.51 -14.75 8.99
C ALA A 86 4.02 -13.57 8.15
N LEU A 87 4.12 -13.71 6.83
CA LEU A 87 3.59 -12.71 5.90
C LEU A 87 2.17 -13.11 5.47
N PRO A 88 1.24 -12.16 5.30
CA PRO A 88 -0.06 -12.42 4.71
C PRO A 88 0.06 -12.84 3.24
N ASP A 89 -0.99 -13.50 2.73
CA ASP A 89 -1.11 -13.82 1.31
C ASP A 89 -1.02 -12.54 0.46
N GLY A 90 -0.29 -12.58 -0.65
CA GLY A 90 -0.01 -11.41 -1.51
C GLY A 90 1.35 -10.75 -1.26
N LEU A 91 2.05 -11.15 -0.21
CA LEU A 91 3.46 -10.86 0.03
C LEU A 91 4.25 -12.18 -0.01
N THR A 92 5.39 -12.21 -0.69
CA THR A 92 6.19 -13.44 -0.86
C THR A 92 7.61 -13.23 -0.37
N ASP A 93 8.01 -13.97 0.67
CA ASP A 93 9.41 -14.27 1.03
C ASP A 93 9.43 -15.29 2.19
N ARG A 94 10.62 -15.62 2.71
CA ARG A 94 10.82 -16.45 3.90
C ARG A 94 10.29 -15.75 5.15
N ALA A 95 9.32 -16.39 5.79
CA ALA A 95 8.94 -16.08 7.16
C ALA A 95 10.15 -16.16 8.10
N ILE A 96 10.19 -15.29 9.10
CA ILE A 96 11.19 -15.35 10.16
C ILE A 96 10.75 -16.45 11.15
N ASP A 97 11.65 -17.37 11.47
CA ASP A 97 11.61 -18.23 12.68
C ASP A 97 13.02 -18.32 13.25
N ALA A 98 13.32 -17.43 14.20
CA ALA A 98 14.65 -17.29 14.78
C ALA A 98 14.58 -17.30 16.30
N THR A 99 15.63 -17.79 16.96
CA THR A 99 15.82 -17.64 18.41
C THR A 99 17.02 -16.71 18.63
N ALA A 100 16.81 -15.63 19.39
CA ALA A 100 17.82 -14.60 19.62
C ALA A 100 17.75 -14.09 21.06
N SER A 101 18.84 -13.47 21.52
CA SER A 101 18.85 -12.67 22.75
C SER A 101 18.23 -11.30 22.45
N LEU A 102 17.36 -10.82 23.34
CA LEU A 102 16.76 -9.50 23.25
C LEU A 102 17.63 -8.44 23.98
N PRO A 103 17.57 -7.16 23.57
CA PRO A 103 16.82 -6.64 22.41
C PRO A 103 17.46 -7.01 21.06
N ARG A 104 16.64 -7.19 20.02
CA ARG A 104 17.14 -7.55 18.68
C ARG A 104 16.31 -6.92 17.57
N SER A 105 16.99 -6.36 16.57
CA SER A 105 16.39 -5.94 15.30
C SER A 105 16.38 -7.10 14.30
N PHE A 106 15.28 -7.22 13.56
CA PHE A 106 15.07 -8.17 12.49
C PHE A 106 14.79 -7.41 11.20
N GLU A 107 15.40 -7.87 10.11
CA GLU A 107 15.17 -7.37 8.76
C GLU A 107 14.62 -8.54 7.93
N GLN A 108 13.48 -8.33 7.29
CA GLN A 108 12.81 -9.30 6.46
C GLN A 108 12.62 -8.73 5.06
N PRO A 109 13.34 -9.23 4.03
CA PRO A 109 12.99 -8.91 2.67
C PRO A 109 11.58 -9.44 2.36
N VAL A 110 10.84 -8.67 1.55
CA VAL A 110 9.47 -8.97 1.15
C VAL A 110 9.29 -8.54 -0.30
N THR A 111 8.91 -9.48 -1.16
CA THR A 111 8.46 -9.16 -2.52
C THR A 111 6.96 -8.83 -2.51
N LEU A 112 6.61 -7.70 -3.10
CA LEU A 112 5.22 -7.24 -3.24
C LEU A 112 4.56 -7.98 -4.41
N ALA A 113 3.83 -9.07 -4.16
CA ALA A 113 3.31 -9.90 -5.25
C ALA A 113 1.99 -9.35 -5.83
N ALA A 114 1.07 -8.91 -4.96
CA ALA A 114 -0.24 -8.40 -5.36
C ALA A 114 -0.54 -7.02 -4.78
N ARG A 115 -1.36 -6.24 -5.49
CA ARG A 115 -1.93 -4.98 -5.00
C ARG A 115 -2.75 -5.25 -3.73
N GLY A 116 -2.68 -4.35 -2.76
CA GLY A 116 -3.46 -4.49 -1.55
C GLY A 116 -2.99 -3.59 -0.41
N VAL A 117 -3.79 -3.53 0.64
CA VAL A 117 -3.38 -3.01 1.94
C VAL A 117 -3.16 -4.19 2.86
N TYR A 118 -1.91 -4.41 3.27
CA TYR A 118 -1.52 -5.54 4.11
C TYR A 118 -1.30 -5.08 5.54
N GLU A 119 -2.00 -5.73 6.47
CA GLU A 119 -1.73 -5.57 7.90
C GLU A 119 -0.68 -6.59 8.31
N LEU A 120 0.47 -6.07 8.70
CA LEU A 120 1.61 -6.83 9.18
C LEU A 120 1.43 -6.94 10.70
N GLY A 121 0.69 -7.97 11.08
CA GLY A 121 0.33 -8.27 12.46
C GLY A 121 1.54 -8.59 13.33
N PRO A 122 1.34 -8.63 14.66
CA PRO A 122 2.45 -8.79 15.58
C PRO A 122 3.20 -10.10 15.34
N PRO A 123 4.54 -10.07 15.38
CA PRO A 123 5.31 -11.31 15.38
C PRO A 123 4.96 -12.10 16.65
N GLU A 124 4.87 -13.42 16.52
CA GLU A 124 4.74 -14.29 17.67
C GLU A 124 6.07 -14.31 18.43
N VAL A 125 6.08 -13.73 19.64
CA VAL A 125 7.26 -13.72 20.50
C VAL A 125 7.08 -14.73 21.64
N SER A 126 8.00 -15.69 21.72
CA SER A 126 8.02 -16.72 22.75
C SER A 126 9.32 -16.66 23.53
N GLN A 127 9.27 -16.12 24.76
CA GLN A 127 10.42 -16.11 25.66
C GLN A 127 10.78 -17.53 26.10
N ARG A 128 12.08 -17.81 26.19
CA ARG A 128 12.67 -19.11 26.49
C ARG A 128 13.78 -18.94 27.51
N ASP A 129 13.98 -19.99 28.31
CA ASP A 129 15.18 -20.08 29.15
C ASP A 129 16.40 -20.56 28.32
N PRO A 130 17.64 -20.36 28.82
CA PRO A 130 18.86 -20.80 28.15
C PRO A 130 18.96 -22.31 27.86
N LEU A 131 18.28 -23.16 28.62
CA LEU A 131 18.25 -24.61 28.42
C LEU A 131 17.08 -25.04 27.51
N GLY A 132 16.16 -24.11 27.21
CA GLY A 132 14.97 -24.33 26.38
C GLY A 132 13.99 -25.33 26.99
N LEU A 133 13.89 -25.38 28.32
CA LEU A 133 12.98 -26.24 29.08
C LEU A 133 11.56 -25.66 29.17
N VAL A 134 11.44 -24.33 29.27
CA VAL A 134 10.18 -23.62 29.48
C VAL A 134 10.08 -22.50 28.46
N GLU A 135 8.87 -22.32 27.92
CA GLU A 135 8.56 -21.16 27.08
C GLU A 135 7.32 -20.40 27.57
N ARG A 136 7.34 -19.08 27.39
CA ARG A 136 6.20 -18.18 27.60
C ARG A 136 5.92 -17.45 26.30
N ARG A 137 4.80 -17.79 25.67
CA ARG A 137 4.23 -16.98 24.59
C ARG A 137 3.74 -15.67 25.18
N VAL A 138 4.17 -14.56 24.58
CA VAL A 138 3.67 -13.23 24.89
C VAL A 138 3.01 -12.70 23.63
N ALA A 139 1.77 -12.23 23.77
CA ALA A 139 1.12 -11.51 22.69
C ALA A 139 1.79 -10.14 22.60
N ALA A 140 2.51 -9.89 21.52
CA ALA A 140 2.86 -8.52 21.16
C ALA A 140 1.61 -7.86 20.56
N ASP A 141 1.39 -6.58 20.88
CA ASP A 141 0.28 -5.80 20.35
C ASP A 141 0.83 -4.68 19.46
N ALA A 142 1.55 -5.10 18.41
CA ALA A 142 2.22 -4.21 17.48
C ALA A 142 1.94 -4.68 16.07
N SER A 143 1.38 -3.81 15.24
CA SER A 143 1.15 -4.10 13.83
C SER A 143 1.47 -2.87 13.01
N THR A 144 1.93 -3.07 11.79
CA THR A 144 2.14 -1.98 10.82
C THR A 144 1.39 -2.26 9.53
N ARG A 145 1.24 -1.24 8.68
CA ARG A 145 0.50 -1.34 7.42
C ARG A 145 1.44 -1.13 6.25
N LEU A 146 1.40 -2.04 5.29
CA LEU A 146 2.11 -1.93 4.02
C LEU A 146 1.09 -1.76 2.88
N VAL A 147 1.22 -0.66 2.14
CA VAL A 147 0.37 -0.39 0.97
C VAL A 147 1.11 -0.77 -0.31
N VAL A 148 0.51 -1.64 -1.10
CA VAL A 148 0.95 -1.98 -2.44
C VAL A 148 -0.02 -1.37 -3.44
N TYR A 149 0.47 -0.36 -4.16
CA TYR A 149 -0.31 0.40 -5.13
C TYR A 149 -0.68 -0.44 -6.35
N PRO A 150 -1.75 -0.10 -7.07
CA PRO A 150 -2.03 -0.70 -8.38
C PRO A 150 -0.85 -0.47 -9.35
N GLN A 151 -0.63 -1.43 -10.25
CA GLN A 151 0.37 -1.29 -11.29
C GLN A 151 -0.05 -0.20 -12.29
N VAL A 152 0.83 0.78 -12.51
CA VAL A 152 0.67 1.81 -13.55
C VAL A 152 1.44 1.41 -14.81
N TYR A 153 0.82 1.61 -15.96
CA TYR A 153 1.37 1.26 -17.27
C TYR A 153 1.64 2.50 -18.11
N ALA A 154 2.62 2.43 -19.02
CA ALA A 154 2.85 3.49 -19.98
C ALA A 154 1.83 3.40 -21.12
N LEU A 155 1.12 4.50 -21.36
CA LEU A 155 0.16 4.64 -22.46
C LEU A 155 0.87 4.57 -23.82
N ALA A 156 0.19 3.99 -24.81
CA ALA A 156 0.67 3.89 -26.19
C ALA A 156 0.64 5.24 -26.91
N ASP A 157 -0.39 6.04 -26.65
CA ASP A 157 -0.43 7.45 -27.01
C ASP A 157 -0.13 8.29 -25.76
N PRO A 158 0.97 9.08 -25.76
CA PRO A 158 1.33 9.92 -24.62
C PRO A 158 0.40 11.12 -24.46
N THR A 159 -0.42 11.45 -25.46
CA THR A 159 -1.40 12.53 -25.36
C THR A 159 -2.72 11.98 -24.86
N LEU A 160 -3.23 12.60 -23.80
CA LEU A 160 -4.61 12.36 -23.36
C LEU A 160 -5.62 12.68 -24.45
N GLY A 161 -5.29 13.56 -25.41
CA GLY A 161 -6.10 13.83 -26.59
C GLY A 161 -6.32 12.60 -27.50
N GLY A 162 -5.37 11.67 -27.59
CA GLY A 162 -5.55 10.41 -28.33
C GLY A 162 -6.39 9.36 -27.57
N ILE A 163 -6.45 9.48 -26.25
CA ILE A 163 -7.22 8.59 -25.35
C ILE A 163 -8.64 9.12 -25.14
N LEU A 164 -8.82 10.43 -25.01
CA LEU A 164 -10.11 11.09 -24.84
C LEU A 164 -10.72 11.60 -26.15
N ALA A 165 -10.01 11.46 -27.28
CA ALA A 165 -10.44 11.76 -28.64
C ALA A 165 -11.57 12.79 -28.75
N ASP A 166 -11.24 14.08 -28.53
CA ASP A 166 -11.83 15.27 -29.17
C ASP A 166 -13.28 15.78 -28.88
N PRO A 167 -13.89 15.59 -27.67
CA PRO A 167 -14.94 16.52 -27.24
C PRO A 167 -14.64 17.30 -25.94
N MET A 168 -13.76 16.83 -25.04
CA MET A 168 -13.56 17.53 -23.75
C MET A 168 -13.04 18.97 -23.93
N THR A 169 -12.11 19.17 -24.85
CA THR A 169 -11.55 20.49 -25.19
C THR A 169 -12.53 21.36 -26.00
N ALA A 170 -13.43 20.76 -26.79
CA ALA A 170 -14.28 21.48 -27.74
C ALA A 170 -15.68 21.82 -27.19
N GLU A 171 -16.31 20.93 -26.43
CA GLU A 171 -17.66 21.13 -25.89
C GLU A 171 -17.72 22.02 -24.64
N ARG A 172 -16.60 22.17 -23.91
CA ARG A 172 -16.52 22.98 -22.68
C ARG A 172 -15.94 24.38 -22.89
N GLN A 173 -15.72 24.76 -24.15
CA GLN A 173 -15.44 26.13 -24.57
C GLN A 173 -16.77 26.89 -24.63
N GLU A 174 -17.06 27.69 -23.60
CA GLU A 174 -18.26 28.55 -23.60
C GLU A 174 -18.11 29.60 -24.71
N PHE A 175 -19.13 29.71 -25.57
CA PHE A 175 -19.20 30.77 -26.59
C PHE A 175 -19.11 32.13 -25.88
N ASP A 176 -18.09 32.91 -26.20
CA ASP A 176 -17.89 34.24 -25.62
C ASP A 176 -18.52 35.30 -26.52
N ARG A 177 -18.05 35.39 -27.77
CA ARG A 177 -18.54 36.38 -28.74
C ARG A 177 -18.27 35.99 -30.18
N LEU A 178 -18.97 36.65 -31.10
CA LEU A 178 -18.63 36.62 -32.54
C LEU A 178 -17.63 37.74 -32.82
N ARG A 179 -16.51 37.41 -33.47
CA ARG A 179 -15.55 38.40 -33.99
C ARG A 179 -15.39 38.25 -35.50
N GLU A 180 -14.87 39.30 -36.13
CA GLU A 180 -14.50 39.25 -37.55
C GLU A 180 -13.38 38.22 -37.78
N TYR A 181 -13.50 37.51 -38.90
CA TYR A 181 -12.54 36.53 -39.37
C TYR A 181 -11.21 37.21 -39.73
N VAL A 182 -10.11 36.67 -39.22
CA VAL A 182 -8.76 37.06 -39.60
C VAL A 182 -8.11 35.91 -40.38
N PRO A 183 -7.39 36.18 -41.48
CA PRO A 183 -6.65 35.15 -42.21
C PRO A 183 -5.73 34.35 -41.28
N GLY A 184 -6.02 33.05 -41.13
CA GLY A 184 -5.35 32.16 -40.17
C GLY A 184 -6.31 31.49 -39.20
N ASP A 185 -7.54 32.00 -39.07
CA ASP A 185 -8.57 31.39 -38.25
C ASP A 185 -9.11 30.09 -38.87
N PRO A 186 -9.37 29.05 -38.04
CA PRO A 186 -9.89 27.79 -38.53
C PRO A 186 -11.32 27.94 -39.07
N LEU A 187 -11.54 27.55 -40.33
CA LEU A 187 -12.83 27.66 -41.02
C LEU A 187 -13.99 26.92 -40.33
N ARG A 188 -13.69 25.90 -39.50
CA ARG A 188 -14.69 25.19 -38.69
C ARG A 188 -15.36 26.07 -37.63
N ASN A 189 -14.72 27.16 -37.22
CA ASN A 189 -15.25 28.09 -36.22
C ASN A 189 -16.08 29.22 -36.85
N VAL A 190 -16.27 29.22 -38.18
CA VAL A 190 -17.08 30.24 -38.86
C VAL A 190 -18.55 30.00 -38.57
N HIS A 191 -19.22 31.01 -38.02
CA HIS A 191 -20.64 30.96 -37.75
C HIS A 191 -21.45 31.36 -39.00
N TRP A 192 -21.60 30.40 -39.91
CA TRP A 192 -22.24 30.58 -41.22
C TRP A 192 -23.60 31.28 -41.17
N LYS A 193 -24.41 31.02 -40.14
CA LYS A 193 -25.74 31.62 -39.99
C LYS A 193 -25.69 33.13 -39.71
N SER A 194 -24.65 33.61 -39.02
CA SER A 194 -24.45 35.04 -38.76
C SER A 194 -23.69 35.69 -39.92
N SER A 195 -22.71 34.99 -40.50
CA SER A 195 -22.01 35.46 -41.71
C SER A 195 -22.90 35.54 -42.94
N ALA A 196 -23.97 34.75 -43.04
CA ALA A 196 -24.94 34.88 -44.13
C ALA A 196 -25.82 36.15 -44.02
N LYS A 197 -25.80 36.84 -42.87
CA LYS A 197 -26.61 38.04 -42.60
C LYS A 197 -25.77 39.32 -42.55
N GLN A 198 -24.44 39.23 -42.65
CA GLN A 198 -23.50 40.35 -42.68
C GLN A 198 -22.58 40.18 -43.90
N ASP A 199 -21.97 41.26 -44.37
CA ASP A 199 -21.02 41.20 -45.50
C ASP A 199 -19.64 40.63 -45.10
N ASP A 200 -19.46 40.23 -43.83
CA ASP A 200 -18.21 39.71 -43.28
C ASP A 200 -18.33 38.31 -42.65
N PHE A 201 -17.25 37.54 -42.71
CA PHE A 201 -17.14 36.26 -42.03
C PHE A 201 -16.95 36.48 -40.53
N LEU A 202 -17.76 35.79 -39.73
CA LEU A 202 -17.76 35.87 -38.29
C LEU A 202 -17.29 34.54 -37.73
N VAL A 203 -16.30 34.59 -36.85
CA VAL A 203 -15.73 33.44 -36.16
C VAL A 203 -16.24 33.45 -34.73
N MET A 204 -16.66 32.28 -34.24
CA MET A 204 -16.95 32.08 -32.83
C MET A 204 -15.64 32.17 -32.05
N GLU A 205 -15.54 33.17 -31.18
CA GLU A 205 -14.50 33.27 -30.17
C GLU A 205 -15.04 32.62 -28.89
N PHE A 206 -14.25 31.71 -28.34
CA PHE A 206 -14.57 30.99 -27.12
C PHE A 206 -13.80 31.60 -25.96
N SER A 207 -14.43 31.66 -24.79
CA SER A 207 -13.76 32.13 -23.58
C SER A 207 -12.64 31.13 -23.22
N PRO A 208 -11.44 31.56 -22.81
CA PRO A 208 -10.47 30.65 -22.22
C PRO A 208 -11.05 30.15 -20.91
N THR A 209 -11.68 28.97 -20.94
CA THR A 209 -12.30 28.35 -19.77
C THR A 209 -11.24 28.25 -18.67
N GLN A 210 -11.52 28.83 -17.50
CA GLN A 210 -10.66 28.65 -16.34
C GLN A 210 -10.47 27.15 -16.09
N ARG A 211 -9.20 26.73 -16.02
CA ARG A 211 -8.68 25.37 -15.84
C ARG A 211 -9.35 24.57 -14.71
N SER A 212 -10.54 24.04 -14.95
CA SER A 212 -11.19 23.08 -14.05
C SER A 212 -12.04 22.10 -14.87
N GLU A 213 -11.43 21.50 -15.88
CA GLU A 213 -12.00 20.28 -16.47
C GLU A 213 -11.79 19.15 -15.45
N THR A 214 -12.85 18.86 -14.70
CA THR A 214 -12.90 17.64 -13.89
C THR A 214 -13.17 16.48 -14.83
N LEU A 215 -12.24 15.53 -14.85
CA LEU A 215 -12.37 14.22 -15.47
C LEU A 215 -12.95 13.25 -14.44
N ARG A 216 -14.12 12.72 -14.74
CA ARG A 216 -14.85 11.78 -13.90
C ARG A 216 -14.57 10.36 -14.33
N VAL A 217 -13.94 9.58 -13.45
CA VAL A 217 -13.58 8.17 -13.69
C VAL A 217 -14.41 7.29 -12.77
N ALA A 218 -15.20 6.38 -13.33
CA ALA A 218 -15.90 5.35 -12.57
C ALA A 218 -15.28 3.98 -12.85
N ALA A 219 -14.89 3.27 -11.80
CA ALA A 219 -14.25 1.97 -11.91
C ALA A 219 -15.16 0.89 -11.30
N THR A 220 -15.32 -0.22 -12.01
CA THR A 220 -16.23 -1.32 -11.69
C THR A 220 -15.54 -2.63 -12.01
N ALA A 221 -15.78 -3.69 -11.23
CA ALA A 221 -15.13 -4.97 -11.48
C ALA A 221 -15.99 -6.16 -11.06
N GLU A 222 -16.01 -7.18 -11.90
CA GLU A 222 -16.52 -8.50 -11.54
C GLU A 222 -15.50 -9.27 -10.69
N SER A 223 -15.92 -10.42 -10.14
CA SER A 223 -15.02 -11.31 -9.41
C SER A 223 -13.81 -11.70 -10.27
N GLY A 224 -12.61 -11.45 -9.75
CA GLY A 224 -11.34 -11.71 -10.44
C GLY A 224 -10.88 -10.59 -11.39
N GLY A 225 -11.66 -9.54 -11.60
CA GLY A 225 -11.29 -8.39 -12.45
C GLY A 225 -10.71 -7.17 -11.70
N ALA A 226 -10.70 -7.20 -10.37
CA ALA A 226 -10.40 -6.04 -9.54
C ALA A 226 -8.98 -5.49 -9.74
N ASP A 227 -7.96 -6.36 -9.80
CA ASP A 227 -6.55 -5.97 -9.99
C ASP A 227 -6.31 -5.22 -11.29
N ARG A 228 -6.92 -5.77 -12.34
CA ARG A 228 -6.83 -5.28 -13.70
C ARG A 228 -7.60 -3.95 -13.84
N MET A 229 -8.81 -3.86 -13.28
CA MET A 229 -9.56 -2.60 -13.18
C MET A 229 -8.76 -1.53 -12.43
N ALA A 230 -8.18 -1.86 -11.28
CA ALA A 230 -7.44 -0.90 -10.47
C ALA A 230 -6.19 -0.41 -11.20
N GLY A 231 -5.47 -1.29 -11.92
CA GLY A 231 -4.35 -0.90 -12.77
C GLY A 231 -4.75 0.03 -13.93
N ALA A 232 -5.88 -0.23 -14.57
CA ALA A 232 -6.41 0.62 -15.64
C ALA A 232 -6.88 1.99 -15.12
N ALA A 233 -7.68 2.01 -14.06
CA ALA A 233 -8.13 3.25 -13.42
C ALA A 233 -6.94 4.08 -12.91
N ALA A 234 -5.94 3.45 -12.30
CA ALA A 234 -4.72 4.11 -11.84
C ALA A 234 -3.93 4.71 -13.01
N THR A 235 -3.81 3.99 -14.12
CA THR A 235 -3.09 4.46 -15.31
C THR A 235 -3.77 5.68 -15.94
N LEU A 236 -5.10 5.64 -16.07
CA LEU A 236 -5.87 6.75 -16.65
C LEU A 236 -5.90 7.98 -15.71
N ALA A 237 -6.07 7.76 -14.40
CA ALA A 237 -6.03 8.84 -13.41
C ALA A 237 -4.63 9.46 -13.31
N ASP A 238 -3.56 8.66 -13.33
CA ASP A 238 -2.18 9.16 -13.32
C ASP A 238 -1.89 10.02 -14.55
N ALA A 239 -2.27 9.55 -15.73
CA ALA A 239 -2.14 10.32 -16.97
C ALA A 239 -2.91 11.64 -16.90
N ALA A 240 -4.16 11.63 -16.39
CA ALA A 240 -4.99 12.82 -16.27
C ALA A 240 -4.36 13.85 -15.33
N LEU A 241 -3.80 13.41 -14.21
CA LEU A 241 -3.09 14.27 -13.27
C LEU A 241 -1.78 14.81 -13.83
N GLU A 242 -1.07 14.05 -14.68
CA GLU A 242 0.09 14.56 -15.41
C GLU A 242 -0.27 15.62 -16.45
N ALA A 243 -1.46 15.54 -17.03
CA ALA A 243 -2.01 16.56 -17.90
C ALA A 243 -2.62 17.76 -17.14
N GLU A 244 -2.38 17.85 -15.82
CA GLU A 244 -2.89 18.91 -14.95
C GLU A 244 -4.43 19.00 -14.87
N LEU A 245 -5.13 17.90 -15.20
CA LEU A 245 -6.58 17.82 -15.07
C LEU A 245 -6.98 17.57 -13.61
N THR A 246 -8.18 18.02 -13.26
CA THR A 246 -8.81 17.62 -11.99
C THR A 246 -9.44 16.25 -12.19
N VAL A 247 -9.22 15.32 -11.26
CA VAL A 247 -9.76 13.95 -11.35
C VAL A 247 -10.72 13.71 -10.20
N GLU A 248 -11.90 13.19 -10.54
CA GLU A 248 -12.86 12.62 -9.60
C GLU A 248 -12.95 11.12 -9.88
N LEU A 249 -12.86 10.28 -8.83
CA LEU A 249 -12.74 8.84 -8.98
C LEU A 249 -13.76 8.12 -8.10
N TRP A 250 -14.60 7.29 -8.71
CA TRP A 250 -15.48 6.35 -8.02
C TRP A 250 -14.95 4.93 -8.18
N ALA A 251 -14.94 4.20 -7.08
CA ALA A 251 -14.57 2.80 -7.01
C ALA A 251 -15.54 2.08 -6.04
N PRO A 252 -15.67 0.74 -6.10
CA PRO A 252 -16.58 -0.01 -5.23
C PRO A 252 -16.41 0.31 -3.73
N ASP A 253 -15.17 0.49 -3.29
CA ASP A 253 -14.84 0.75 -1.87
C ASP A 253 -14.65 2.23 -1.53
N GLY A 254 -15.10 3.15 -2.40
CA GLY A 254 -15.15 4.56 -2.06
C GLY A 254 -15.13 5.54 -3.23
N HIS A 255 -15.31 6.80 -2.87
CA HIS A 255 -15.27 7.94 -3.78
C HIS A 255 -14.15 8.89 -3.36
N LEU A 256 -13.40 9.36 -4.34
CA LEU A 256 -12.43 10.43 -4.21
C LEU A 256 -13.00 11.66 -4.93
N PRO A 257 -13.30 12.76 -4.20
CA PRO A 257 -13.87 13.97 -4.79
C PRO A 257 -12.91 14.62 -5.80
N PRO A 258 -13.35 15.60 -6.60
CA PRO A 258 -12.50 16.29 -7.56
C PRO A 258 -11.25 16.88 -6.89
N GLY A 259 -10.08 16.56 -7.42
CA GLY A 259 -8.82 17.12 -6.96
C GLY A 259 -7.70 16.95 -7.98
N SER A 260 -6.55 17.57 -7.72
CA SER A 260 -5.38 17.52 -8.60
C SER A 260 -4.07 17.56 -7.80
N GLY A 261 -2.94 17.35 -8.47
CA GLY A 261 -1.61 17.37 -7.86
C GLY A 261 -1.21 16.08 -7.15
N GLU A 262 -0.04 16.10 -6.51
CA GLU A 262 0.62 14.89 -6.00
C GLU A 262 -0.12 14.25 -4.83
N ALA A 263 -0.65 15.04 -3.89
CA ALA A 263 -1.44 14.50 -2.78
C ALA A 263 -2.70 13.78 -3.29
N HIS A 264 -3.31 14.31 -4.35
CA HIS A 264 -4.48 13.68 -4.98
C HIS A 264 -4.13 12.40 -5.72
N ARG A 265 -2.99 12.40 -6.44
CA ARG A 265 -2.42 11.19 -7.04
C ARG A 265 -2.22 10.09 -6.00
N GLU A 266 -1.60 10.41 -4.87
CA GLU A 266 -1.38 9.43 -3.81
C GLU A 266 -2.70 8.92 -3.22
N ASN A 267 -3.68 9.80 -2.98
CA ASN A 267 -5.00 9.41 -2.49
C ASN A 267 -5.76 8.50 -3.48
N ALA A 268 -5.66 8.77 -4.79
CA ALA A 268 -6.22 7.90 -5.83
C ALA A 268 -5.55 6.52 -5.82
N MET A 269 -4.22 6.45 -5.74
CA MET A 269 -3.49 5.20 -5.65
C MET A 269 -3.84 4.42 -4.38
N ARG A 270 -3.98 5.09 -3.22
CA ARG A 270 -4.41 4.46 -1.96
C ARG A 270 -5.86 3.97 -1.99
N LEU A 271 -6.77 4.67 -2.67
CA LEU A 271 -8.13 4.20 -2.88
C LEU A 271 -8.11 2.92 -3.70
N LEU A 272 -7.48 2.94 -4.87
CA LEU A 272 -7.41 1.80 -5.78
C LEU A 272 -6.61 0.61 -5.23
N ALA A 273 -5.68 0.85 -4.31
CA ALA A 273 -4.94 -0.21 -3.61
C ALA A 273 -5.83 -1.06 -2.70
N ARG A 274 -6.83 -0.45 -2.04
CA ARG A 274 -7.79 -1.16 -1.18
C ARG A 274 -9.04 -1.63 -1.91
N THR A 275 -9.26 -1.14 -3.13
CA THR A 275 -10.46 -1.46 -3.90
C THR A 275 -10.50 -2.91 -4.36
N GLY A 276 -11.57 -3.63 -4.00
CA GLY A 276 -11.92 -4.98 -4.45
C GLY A 276 -12.80 -4.99 -5.70
N HIS A 277 -13.58 -6.07 -5.85
CA HIS A 277 -14.59 -6.19 -6.91
C HIS A 277 -15.92 -5.59 -6.43
N GLY A 278 -16.76 -5.17 -7.36
CA GLY A 278 -18.04 -4.58 -7.07
C GLY A 278 -18.41 -3.53 -8.10
N ASP A 279 -19.49 -2.82 -7.80
CA ASP A 279 -20.07 -1.84 -8.69
C ASP A 279 -20.18 -0.48 -7.98
N VAL A 280 -20.19 0.60 -8.76
CA VAL A 280 -20.45 1.96 -8.24
C VAL A 280 -21.92 2.35 -8.40
N ASP A 281 -22.34 3.44 -7.77
CA ASP A 281 -23.68 3.97 -7.93
C ASP A 281 -23.99 4.27 -9.40
N GLU A 282 -25.21 3.95 -9.85
CA GLU A 282 -25.63 4.15 -11.25
C GLU A 282 -25.50 5.61 -11.69
N ALA A 283 -25.81 6.56 -10.80
CA ALA A 283 -25.64 7.98 -11.06
C ALA A 283 -24.17 8.36 -11.29
N ALA A 284 -23.24 7.77 -10.52
CA ALA A 284 -21.82 7.98 -10.68
C ALA A 284 -21.30 7.39 -11.99
N ARG A 285 -21.74 6.18 -12.35
CA ARG A 285 -21.39 5.52 -13.62
C ARG A 285 -21.91 6.28 -14.84
N ALA A 286 -23.16 6.75 -14.79
CA ALA A 286 -23.80 7.50 -15.86
C ALA A 286 -23.17 8.89 -16.05
N GLY A 287 -22.73 9.52 -14.96
CA GLY A 287 -22.08 10.83 -14.97
C GLY A 287 -20.57 10.81 -15.24
N ALA A 288 -19.97 9.62 -15.40
CA ALA A 288 -18.54 9.46 -15.63
C ALA A 288 -18.15 9.62 -17.11
N ASP A 289 -17.10 10.40 -17.33
CA ASP A 289 -16.46 10.58 -18.64
C ASP A 289 -15.75 9.29 -19.07
N ILE A 290 -15.12 8.60 -18.11
CA ILE A 290 -14.45 7.31 -18.29
C ILE A 290 -15.11 6.26 -17.38
N VAL A 291 -15.51 5.12 -17.95
CA VAL A 291 -15.90 3.94 -17.17
C VAL A 291 -14.91 2.81 -17.42
N VAL A 292 -14.27 2.33 -16.36
CA VAL A 292 -13.39 1.17 -16.37
C VAL A 292 -14.16 -0.02 -15.84
N THR A 293 -14.23 -1.10 -16.62
CA THR A 293 -14.89 -2.35 -16.25
C THR A 293 -13.89 -3.49 -16.30
N GLY A 294 -13.57 -4.04 -15.13
CA GLY A 294 -12.70 -5.21 -15.00
C GLY A 294 -13.48 -6.51 -15.01
N GLU A 295 -13.15 -7.38 -15.94
CA GLU A 295 -13.67 -8.74 -16.06
C GLU A 295 -12.58 -9.75 -15.64
N SER A 296 -12.94 -11.03 -15.52
CA SER A 296 -12.01 -12.08 -15.06
C SER A 296 -10.77 -12.29 -15.93
N ASP A 297 -10.80 -11.85 -17.20
CA ASP A 297 -9.64 -11.94 -18.13
C ASP A 297 -9.37 -10.65 -18.94
N ALA A 298 -10.21 -9.63 -18.83
CA ALA A 298 -10.10 -8.42 -19.64
C ALA A 298 -10.38 -7.15 -18.83
N VAL A 299 -10.01 -5.99 -19.37
CA VAL A 299 -10.47 -4.69 -18.90
C VAL A 299 -10.95 -3.89 -20.08
N ASN A 300 -12.19 -3.43 -19.99
CA ASN A 300 -12.80 -2.57 -20.98
C ASN A 300 -12.87 -1.14 -20.43
N VAL A 301 -12.46 -0.19 -21.26
CA VAL A 301 -12.52 1.25 -20.96
C VAL A 301 -13.53 1.87 -21.91
N ARG A 302 -14.64 2.35 -21.37
CA ARG A 302 -15.60 3.19 -22.07
C ARG A 302 -15.13 4.64 -21.95
N LEU A 303 -14.80 5.22 -23.09
CA LEU A 303 -14.51 6.63 -23.29
C LEU A 303 -15.80 7.32 -23.80
N PRO A 304 -15.85 8.66 -23.88
CA PRO A 304 -17.06 9.37 -24.32
C PRO A 304 -17.59 8.91 -25.69
N GLU A 305 -16.69 8.66 -26.65
CA GLU A 305 -17.07 8.30 -28.03
C GLU A 305 -16.76 6.86 -28.42
N ASP A 306 -16.05 6.08 -27.58
CA ASP A 306 -15.53 4.77 -27.97
C ASP A 306 -15.43 3.79 -26.79
N ARG A 307 -15.42 2.47 -27.09
CA ARG A 307 -15.12 1.41 -26.14
C ARG A 307 -13.86 0.69 -26.59
N ARG A 308 -12.81 0.73 -25.77
CA ARG A 308 -11.52 0.10 -26.07
C ARG A 308 -11.11 -0.88 -24.99
N SER A 309 -10.40 -1.92 -25.39
CA SER A 309 -9.68 -2.77 -24.44
C SER A 309 -8.52 -1.97 -23.84
N PHE A 310 -8.32 -2.06 -22.53
CA PHE A 310 -7.20 -1.40 -21.85
C PHE A 310 -5.85 -1.81 -22.43
N ASP A 311 -5.69 -3.07 -22.86
CA ASP A 311 -4.44 -3.57 -23.43
C ASP A 311 -4.07 -2.86 -24.74
N SER A 312 -5.06 -2.34 -25.48
CA SER A 312 -4.81 -1.55 -26.69
C SER A 312 -4.34 -0.12 -26.40
N LEU A 313 -4.56 0.37 -25.17
CA LEU A 313 -4.19 1.71 -24.73
C LEU A 313 -2.79 1.78 -24.13
N VAL A 314 -2.17 0.64 -23.81
CA VAL A 314 -0.87 0.57 -23.13
C VAL A 314 0.18 -0.15 -23.96
N THR A 315 1.45 0.24 -23.76
CA THR A 315 2.59 -0.38 -24.47
C THR A 315 3.05 -1.72 -23.85
N GLY A 316 2.32 -2.24 -22.85
CA GLY A 316 2.73 -3.39 -22.02
C GLY A 316 3.92 -3.11 -21.09
N ARG A 317 4.59 -1.95 -21.22
CA ARG A 317 5.71 -1.54 -20.36
C ARG A 317 5.16 -0.97 -19.04
N LYS A 318 5.59 -1.57 -17.92
CA LYS A 318 5.37 -1.01 -16.58
C LYS A 318 6.03 0.36 -16.48
N ARG A 319 5.32 1.35 -15.95
CA ARG A 319 5.90 2.66 -15.68
C ARG A 319 6.75 2.55 -14.41
N ARG A 320 8.03 2.93 -14.48
CA ARG A 320 8.87 3.10 -13.27
C ARG A 320 8.38 4.36 -12.56
N THR A 321 7.49 4.23 -11.59
CA THR A 321 7.07 5.34 -10.72
C THR A 321 8.13 5.57 -9.63
N ASP A 322 9.40 5.72 -10.02
CA ASP A 322 10.52 5.94 -9.08
C ASP A 322 10.60 7.41 -8.60
N SER A 323 9.88 8.34 -9.23
CA SER A 323 10.26 9.75 -9.16
C SER A 323 9.33 10.71 -8.41
N ALA A 324 8.08 10.37 -8.09
CA ALA A 324 7.14 11.36 -7.51
C ALA A 324 6.70 11.01 -6.08
N ILE A 325 6.09 9.83 -5.90
CA ILE A 325 5.52 9.41 -4.60
C ILE A 325 6.61 9.15 -3.55
N GLY A 326 7.81 8.72 -3.97
CA GLY A 326 8.95 8.47 -3.08
C GLY A 326 9.65 9.73 -2.54
N ARG A 327 9.41 10.93 -3.10
CA ARG A 327 10.06 12.17 -2.65
C ARG A 327 9.29 12.92 -1.58
N ALA A 328 7.96 12.82 -1.56
CA ALA A 328 7.12 13.54 -0.60
C ALA A 328 7.34 13.10 0.86
N ALA A 329 7.76 11.86 1.11
CA ALA A 329 8.04 11.35 2.46
C ALA A 329 9.36 11.87 3.07
N THR A 330 10.28 12.43 2.27
CA THR A 330 11.60 12.89 2.76
C THR A 330 11.56 14.32 3.32
N THR A 331 10.58 15.14 2.94
CA THR A 331 10.59 16.58 3.28
C THR A 331 9.85 16.91 4.59
N GLY A 332 9.20 15.96 5.24
CA GLY A 332 8.48 16.18 6.52
C GLY A 332 9.34 16.11 7.79
N GLN A 333 10.61 15.69 7.71
CA GLN A 333 11.46 15.39 8.87
C GLN A 333 12.74 16.24 8.96
N THR A 334 12.71 17.53 8.60
CA THR A 334 13.78 18.47 8.98
C THR A 334 13.27 19.91 9.07
N SER A 335 12.41 20.21 10.04
CA SER A 335 12.16 21.60 10.49
C SER A 335 11.62 21.58 11.91
N GLY A 336 12.52 21.44 12.86
CA GLY A 336 12.20 21.42 14.28
C GLY A 336 13.43 21.37 15.16
N GLU A 337 14.51 22.07 14.80
CA GLU A 337 15.65 22.27 15.70
C GLU A 337 15.92 23.77 15.86
N THR A 338 15.17 24.33 16.80
CA THR A 338 15.56 25.36 17.79
C THR A 338 16.85 26.14 17.49
N GLN A 339 16.68 27.33 16.90
CA GLN A 339 17.67 28.40 16.98
C GLN A 339 17.41 29.20 18.26
N HIS A 340 18.10 28.85 19.35
CA HIS A 340 18.18 29.66 20.56
C HIS A 340 19.64 29.94 20.89
N ASP A 341 19.90 31.18 21.28
CA ASP A 341 21.12 31.75 21.83
C ASP A 341 22.35 31.94 20.94
N ARG A 342 22.42 33.15 20.37
CA ARG A 342 23.61 33.98 20.57
C ARG A 342 23.22 35.45 20.72
N GLU A 343 23.87 36.07 21.71
CA GLU A 343 24.23 37.49 21.78
C GLU A 343 23.34 38.40 22.64
N VAL A 344 23.67 38.47 23.94
CA VAL A 344 23.70 39.75 24.68
C VAL A 344 24.80 39.68 25.76
N ALA A 345 25.79 40.57 25.67
CA ALA A 345 26.30 41.41 26.77
C ALA A 345 27.67 42.01 26.42
N PRO A 346 28.04 43.15 27.02
CA PRO A 346 27.36 44.45 27.01
C PRO A 346 28.18 45.55 26.30
#